data_AF-S6TZL9-F1
#
_entry.id   AF-S6TZL9-F1
#
_cell.length_a   1.000
_cell.length_b   1.000
_cell.length_c   1.000
_cell.angle_alpha   90.00
_cell.angle_beta   90.00
_cell.angle_gamma   90.00
#
_symmetry.space_group_name_H-M   'P 1'
#
loop_
_entity.id
_entity.type
_entity.pdbx_description
1 polymer ?
#
loop_
_entity_poly.entity_id
_entity_poly.type
_entity_poly.pdbx_seq_one_letter_code
_entity_poly.pdbx_strand_id
1 'polypeptide(L)'
;LGRLQEVLGGHPQVMQVRGRGLMIGIELREAIPELTRIAAEQHGLLINVARGKVIRLLPPLVLEAAEVEQIVQGLAASLDSACLNKGLRKRTTSGCTGMTHMR
;
A
#
# COMPACT_ATOMS: atom_id res chain seq x y z
N LEU A 1 -3.61 -2.77 -16.85
CA LEU A 1 -4.79 -2.60 -15.96
C LEU A 1 -5.40 -3.94 -15.56
N GLY A 2 -5.74 -4.84 -16.51
CA GLY A 2 -6.38 -6.12 -16.19
C GLY A 2 -5.65 -6.96 -15.14
N ARG A 3 -4.32 -7.10 -15.26
CA ARG A 3 -3.52 -7.88 -14.29
C ARG A 3 -3.58 -7.34 -12.86
N LEU A 4 -3.58 -6.01 -12.68
CA LEU A 4 -3.74 -5.39 -11.36
C LEU A 4 -5.13 -5.66 -10.77
N GLN A 5 -6.17 -5.62 -11.60
CA GLN A 5 -7.54 -5.91 -11.16
C GLN A 5 -7.71 -7.36 -10.76
N GLU A 6 -7.10 -8.29 -11.50
CA GLU A 6 -7.13 -9.72 -11.21
C GLU A 6 -6.46 -10.04 -9.86
N VAL A 7 -5.26 -9.51 -9.61
CA VAL A 7 -4.51 -9.83 -8.39
C VAL A 7 -4.99 -9.01 -7.18
N LEU A 8 -5.23 -7.71 -7.35
CA LEU A 8 -5.55 -6.81 -6.24
C LEU A 8 -7.05 -6.67 -5.98
N GLY A 9 -7.92 -7.06 -6.92
CA GLY A 9 -9.38 -6.86 -6.81
C GLY A 9 -10.02 -7.58 -5.62
N GLY A 10 -9.44 -8.72 -5.20
CA GLY A 10 -9.88 -9.47 -4.02
C GLY A 10 -9.16 -9.09 -2.72
N HIS A 11 -8.16 -8.21 -2.76
CA HIS A 11 -7.33 -7.92 -1.61
C HIS A 11 -8.12 -7.12 -0.54
N PRO A 12 -8.09 -7.50 0.75
CA PRO A 12 -8.95 -6.91 1.79
C PRO A 12 -8.74 -5.41 1.98
N GLN A 13 -7.53 -4.91 1.73
CA GLN A 13 -7.22 -3.48 1.84
C GLN A 13 -7.54 -2.66 0.59
N VAL A 14 -7.90 -3.30 -0.53
CA VAL A 14 -8.20 -2.61 -1.79
C VAL A 14 -9.72 -2.40 -1.91
N MET A 15 -10.12 -1.16 -2.18
CA MET A 15 -11.50 -0.81 -2.53
C MET A 15 -11.74 -1.05 -4.01
N GLN A 16 -10.85 -0.54 -4.87
CA GLN A 16 -10.95 -0.66 -6.32
C GLN A 16 -9.67 -0.23 -7.04
N VAL A 17 -9.51 -0.74 -8.25
CA VAL A 17 -8.43 -0.37 -9.18
C VAL A 17 -9.07 0.31 -10.39
N ARG A 18 -8.68 1.56 -10.63
CA ARG A 18 -9.15 2.38 -11.75
C ARG A 18 -7.95 2.75 -12.63
N GLY A 19 -8.20 3.02 -13.91
CA GLY A 19 -7.15 3.57 -14.77
C GLY A 19 -7.69 4.09 -16.08
N ARG A 20 -6.99 5.09 -16.64
CA ARG A 20 -7.19 5.60 -18.00
C ARG A 20 -5.82 5.75 -18.65
N GLY A 21 -5.52 4.92 -19.65
CA GLY A 21 -4.16 4.80 -20.19
C GLY A 21 -3.18 4.31 -19.10
N LEU A 22 -2.05 4.99 -18.95
CA LEU A 22 -1.04 4.67 -17.94
C LEU A 22 -1.28 5.30 -16.57
N MET A 23 -2.27 6.20 -16.44
CA MET A 23 -2.61 6.76 -15.15
C MET A 23 -3.49 5.76 -14.40
N ILE A 24 -2.88 5.01 -13.47
CA ILE A 24 -3.56 3.96 -12.70
C ILE A 24 -3.68 4.42 -11.24
N GLY A 25 -4.88 4.30 -10.69
CA GLY A 25 -5.21 4.60 -9.31
C GLY A 25 -5.73 3.37 -8.59
N ILE A 26 -5.06 2.98 -7.50
CA ILE A 26 -5.51 1.91 -6.60
C ILE A 26 -5.99 2.57 -5.32
N GLU A 27 -7.29 2.48 -5.05
CA GLU A 27 -7.93 3.06 -3.89
C GLU A 27 -7.98 2.03 -2.75
N LEU A 28 -7.52 2.43 -1.56
CA LEU A 28 -7.44 1.61 -0.36
C LEU A 28 -8.62 1.89 0.57
N ARG A 29 -9.04 0.88 1.34
CA ARG A 29 -10.17 1.02 2.29
C ARG A 29 -9.85 2.00 3.41
N GLU A 30 -8.61 1.98 3.85
CA GLU A 30 -8.11 2.73 4.98
C GLU A 30 -6.72 3.29 4.67
N ALA A 31 -6.31 4.31 5.41
CA ALA A 31 -5.00 4.90 5.22
C ALA A 31 -3.90 3.97 5.74
N ILE A 32 -2.81 3.86 4.98
CA ILE A 32 -1.65 3.04 5.34
C ILE A 32 -0.39 3.91 5.22
N PRO A 33 -0.03 4.68 6.28
CA PRO A 33 1.08 5.63 6.23
C PRO A 33 2.43 5.01 5.87
N GLU A 34 2.67 3.77 6.31
CA GLU A 34 3.93 3.06 6.10
C GLU A 34 4.06 2.38 4.73
N LEU A 35 3.00 2.41 3.91
CA LEU A 35 2.96 1.61 2.68
C LEU A 35 4.08 1.98 1.71
N THR A 36 4.35 3.27 1.52
CA THR A 36 5.42 3.74 0.65
C THR A 36 6.79 3.23 1.11
N ARG A 37 7.02 3.26 2.43
CA ARG A 37 8.28 2.81 3.04
C ARG A 37 8.45 1.29 2.89
N ILE A 38 7.40 0.52 3.18
CA ILE A 38 7.38 -0.94 3.02
C ILE A 38 7.63 -1.33 1.56
N ALA A 39 6.92 -0.69 0.63
CA ALA A 39 7.05 -0.97 -0.79
C ALA A 39 8.49 -0.70 -1.28
N ALA A 40 9.10 0.41 -0.88
CA ALA A 40 10.46 0.75 -1.28
C ALA A 40 11.51 -0.19 -0.65
N GLU A 41 11.48 -0.38 0.67
CA GLU A 41 12.52 -1.12 1.38
C GLU A 41 12.44 -2.64 1.20
N GLN A 42 11.23 -3.20 1.15
CA GLN A 42 11.03 -4.65 1.17
C GLN A 42 10.77 -5.24 -0.21
N HIS A 43 10.24 -4.42 -1.12
CA HIS A 43 9.78 -4.88 -2.44
C HIS A 43 10.38 -4.08 -3.61
N GLY A 44 11.25 -3.10 -3.34
CA GLY A 44 11.93 -2.31 -4.36
C GLY A 44 11.01 -1.43 -5.20
N LEU A 45 9.80 -1.13 -4.70
CA LEU A 45 8.78 -0.37 -5.43
C LEU A 45 8.69 1.08 -4.94
N LEU A 46 8.95 2.02 -5.84
CA LEU A 46 8.71 3.44 -5.61
C LEU A 46 7.29 3.81 -6.04
N ILE A 47 6.44 4.09 -5.06
CA ILE A 47 5.03 4.40 -5.27
C ILE A 47 4.65 5.75 -4.68
N ASN A 48 3.68 6.43 -5.30
CA ASN A 48 3.09 7.64 -4.74
C ASN A 48 1.75 7.31 -4.08
N VAL A 49 1.64 7.53 -2.76
CA VAL A 49 0.39 7.39 -2.02
C VAL A 49 -0.22 8.77 -1.75
N ALA A 50 -1.21 9.14 -2.55
CA ALA A 50 -1.92 10.39 -2.40
C ALA A 50 -3.03 10.29 -1.35
N ARG A 51 -3.12 11.30 -0.47
CA ARG A 51 -4.12 11.40 0.61
C ARG A 51 -4.17 10.14 1.51
N GLY A 52 -3.04 9.43 1.62
CA GLY A 52 -2.91 8.21 2.43
C GLY A 52 -3.69 6.98 1.93
N LYS A 53 -4.54 7.11 0.90
CA LYS A 53 -5.48 6.06 0.47
C LYS A 53 -5.45 5.73 -1.01
N VAL A 54 -4.75 6.50 -1.84
CA VAL A 54 -4.72 6.27 -3.29
C VAL A 54 -3.30 6.08 -3.76
N ILE A 55 -2.95 4.86 -4.14
CA ILE A 55 -1.68 4.57 -4.80
C ILE A 55 -1.82 4.99 -6.26
N ARG A 56 -0.91 5.85 -6.73
CA ARG A 56 -0.83 6.28 -8.12
C ARG A 56 0.38 5.64 -8.77
N LEU A 57 0.14 4.86 -9.81
CA LEU A 57 1.19 4.32 -10.65
C LEU A 57 1.27 5.15 -11.93
N LEU A 58 2.48 5.58 -12.24
CA LEU A 58 2.85 6.24 -13.50
C LEU A 58 3.98 5.43 -14.12
N PRO A 59 3.69 4.19 -14.58
CA PRO A 59 4.70 3.34 -15.18
C PRO A 59 5.27 3.96 -16.47
N PRO A 60 6.52 3.64 -16.84
CA PRO A 60 7.08 4.05 -18.11
C PRO A 60 6.30 3.43 -19.29
N LEU A 61 6.31 4.11 -20.43
CA LEU A 61 5.63 3.68 -21.67
C LEU A 61 6.19 2.38 -22.27
N VAL A 62 7.37 1.96 -21.83
CA VAL A 62 8.15 0.85 -22.39
C VAL A 62 8.16 -0.39 -21.48
N LEU A 63 7.22 -0.51 -20.54
CA LEU A 63 7.16 -1.68 -19.65
C LEU A 63 6.95 -2.99 -20.42
N GLU A 64 7.74 -3.99 -20.05
CA GLU A 64 7.55 -5.37 -20.47
C GLU A 64 6.59 -6.13 -19.54
N ALA A 65 6.04 -7.24 -20.03
CA ALA A 65 5.09 -8.06 -19.27
C ALA A 65 5.69 -8.58 -17.95
N ALA A 66 7.00 -8.90 -17.94
CA ALA A 66 7.70 -9.35 -16.74
C ALA A 66 7.77 -8.24 -15.67
N GLU A 67 8.04 -7.00 -16.08
CA GLU A 67 8.10 -5.85 -15.17
C GLU A 67 6.70 -5.52 -14.61
N VAL A 68 5.66 -5.67 -15.43
CA VAL A 68 4.27 -5.54 -14.96
C VAL A 68 3.99 -6.56 -13.85
N GLU A 69 4.40 -7.81 -14.03
CA GLU A 69 4.20 -8.85 -13.02
C GLU A 69 4.98 -8.52 -11.73
N GLN A 70 6.22 -8.04 -11.84
CA GLN A 70 7.01 -7.60 -10.69
C GLN A 70 6.30 -6.49 -9.90
N ILE A 71 5.76 -5.47 -10.60
CA ILE A 71 5.01 -4.39 -9.97
C ILE A 71 3.76 -4.91 -9.27
N VAL A 72 2.99 -5.77 -9.94
CA VAL A 72 1.74 -6.32 -9.41
C VAL A 72 2.00 -7.15 -8.14
N GLN A 73 2.98 -8.06 -8.21
CA GLN A 73 3.31 -8.93 -7.08
C GLN A 73 3.94 -8.15 -5.93
N GLY A 74 4.83 -7.21 -6.21
CA GLY A 74 5.42 -6.35 -5.18
C GLY A 74 4.37 -5.49 -4.48
N LEU A 75 3.35 -5.00 -5.19
CA LEU A 75 2.23 -4.27 -4.60
C LEU A 75 1.37 -5.15 -3.70
N ALA A 76 1.03 -6.36 -4.14
CA ALA A 76 0.28 -7.32 -3.32
C ALA A 76 1.05 -7.64 -2.03
N ALA A 77 2.32 -8.00 -2.16
CA ALA A 77 3.18 -8.29 -1.01
C ALA A 77 3.35 -7.09 -0.07
N SER A 78 3.46 -5.87 -0.59
CA SER A 78 3.52 -4.65 0.23
C SER A 78 2.28 -4.46 1.08
N LEU A 79 1.10 -4.76 0.52
CA LEU A 79 -0.19 -4.65 1.21
C LEU A 79 -0.33 -5.76 2.27
N ASP A 80 0.12 -6.98 1.97
CA ASP A 80 0.16 -8.09 2.93
C ASP A 80 1.07 -7.76 4.14
N SER A 81 2.29 -7.29 3.87
CA SER A 81 3.25 -6.84 4.89
C SER A 81 2.68 -5.71 5.75
N ALA A 82 1.97 -4.76 5.14
CA ALA A 82 1.30 -3.69 5.87
C ALA A 82 0.14 -4.21 6.75
N CYS A 83 -0.58 -5.24 6.31
CA CYS A 83 -1.64 -5.88 7.08
C CYS A 83 -1.10 -6.57 8.33
N LEU A 84 0.00 -7.34 8.19
CA LEU A 84 0.66 -8.01 9.31
C LEU A 84 1.18 -7.01 10.35
N ASN A 85 1.78 -5.91 9.90
CA ASN A 85 2.33 -4.87 10.78
C ASN A 85 1.25 -4.14 11.60
N LYS A 86 0.01 -4.02 11.08
CA LYS A 86 -1.12 -3.48 11.88
C LYS A 86 -1.45 -4.37 13.08
N GLY A 87 -1.37 -5.70 12.92
CA GLY A 87 -1.61 -6.65 14.02
C GLY A 87 -0.58 -6.56 15.15
N LEU A 88 0.67 -6.20 14.84
CA LEU A 88 1.70 -5.98 15.85
C LEU A 88 1.53 -4.62 16.57
N ARG A 89 1.20 -3.54 15.84
CA ARG A 89 1.08 -2.19 16.46
C ARG A 89 -0.17 -1.99 17.31
N LYS A 90 -1.25 -2.75 17.10
CA LYS A 90 -2.45 -2.68 17.98
C LYS A 90 -2.19 -3.19 19.41
N ARG A 91 -1.06 -3.84 19.69
CA ARG A 91 -0.70 -4.35 21.03
C ARG A 91 0.00 -3.35 21.95
N THR A 92 0.44 -2.18 21.46
CA THR A 92 1.29 -1.26 22.24
C THR A 92 0.63 0.07 22.62
N THR A 93 -0.69 0.18 22.57
CA THR A 93 -1.42 1.37 23.07
C THR A 93 -2.42 1.03 24.19
N SER A 94 -1.96 0.26 25.17
CA SER A 94 -2.57 0.20 26.50
C SER A 94 -1.51 0.51 27.55
N GLY A 95 -1.60 1.71 28.15
CA GLY A 95 -0.90 2.05 29.38
C GLY A 95 0.27 3.03 29.24
N CYS A 96 -0.04 4.32 29.33
CA CYS A 96 0.71 5.31 30.13
C CYS A 96 -0.10 6.61 30.13
N THR A 97 -1.21 6.59 30.86
CA THR A 97 -1.88 7.80 31.34
C THR A 97 -1.56 7.92 32.82
N GLY A 98 -0.96 9.05 33.22
CA GLY A 98 -0.51 9.35 34.58
C GLY A 98 1.01 9.54 34.59
N MET A 99 1.62 10.60 35.10
CA MET A 99 1.19 11.67 35.99
C MET A 99 1.97 12.93 35.61
N THR A 100 1.29 14.04 35.37
CA THR A 100 1.91 15.37 35.49
C THR A 100 1.03 16.16 36.44
N HIS A 101 1.32 15.99 37.73
CA HIS A 101 0.84 16.84 38.80
C HIS A 101 2.00 17.09 39.76
N MET A 102 2.43 18.36 39.78
CA MET A 102 2.53 19.16 40.98
C MET A 102 3.50 18.69 42.09
N ARG A 103 4.73 19.22 42.05
CA ARG A 103 5.35 20.12 43.04
C ARG A 103 6.87 20.14 42.89
#